data_AF-A0A8J3WQ52-F1
#
_entry.id   AF-A0A8J3WQ52-F1
#
_cell.length_a   1.000
_cell.length_b   1.000
_cell.length_c   1.000
_cell.angle_alpha   90.00
_cell.angle_beta   90.00
_cell.angle_gamma   90.00
#
_symmetry.space_group_name_H-M   'P 1'
#
loop_
_entity.id
_entity.type
_entity.pdbx_description
1 polymer ?
#
loop_
_entity_poly.entity_id
_entity_poly.type
_entity_poly.pdbx_seq_one_letter_code
_entity_poly.pdbx_strand_id
1 'polypeptide(L)'
;MAEDFTVVVEVDFTADGTWTDITGYVRLDDRITITRGRGDEQAEVRPGTLSLVLDNRDGRFTPGSPASPYWPNVKKGRPIRVRVVHDGGESTRFHGYVNEWPVTWDGGTAVTLSHVTATDVFKRLGNLAAKRSLLELEMLAHHPDAYYTLAEQSGARSAGDSSGNGRPSMGRYQYGGGGTGEVDFGDGTGPGTDGLPAVVFRPESSSVGWFLATPRSTTATGSIVLACWMNTTVKGRVFMALWGGDSIALTVKTNAADGKLNVAVSNGGTATISGGLAGSPNLADGQTHLVTVLVQPGGPTYASVDGGPLGMVGSFAPSPDFGPWVNMPAYRWIFAGAGPSFAGPVAPGSLFDGILSHLWYAQRETMPDWTEVWEAGNPETTPDRFERACRLIGVTGTTVGTSETDIGGQAVAGRAPIQVLRDVAGVESGLVYASRSDASVVFECRTHRYNRPSSLTLTADQLAEGGLAWSDDDQHLVNDVTHKRDGGADQRWTDMSSTAAYGTYADDVTLPWASDTDALLAAQWKVSNGADPPPRITSVSVVANTLDTYGDVLVLDLSDVVTLTGLPAGSPQTETAVHMEGYTEVIDYRHHAITFNTSPAAVSRVWRLGVAGESELGVNTKLSL
;
A
#
# COMPACT_ATOMS: atom_id res chain seq x y z
N MET A 1 44.96 -8.18 -11.60
CA MET A 1 44.59 -8.30 -13.03
C MET A 1 43.08 -8.18 -13.07
N ALA A 2 42.48 -7.58 -14.10
CA ALA A 2 41.03 -7.54 -14.17
C ALA A 2 40.47 -8.96 -14.26
N GLU A 3 39.43 -9.25 -13.48
CA GLU A 3 38.66 -10.48 -13.57
C GLU A 3 37.87 -10.45 -14.89
N ASP A 4 37.90 -11.57 -15.62
CA ASP A 4 37.09 -11.76 -16.81
C ASP A 4 35.63 -11.94 -16.38
N PHE A 5 34.72 -11.26 -17.08
CA PHE A 5 33.29 -11.40 -16.83
C PHE A 5 32.52 -11.50 -18.15
N THR A 6 31.36 -12.13 -18.09
CA THR A 6 30.44 -12.23 -19.21
C THR A 6 29.11 -11.59 -18.83
N VAL A 7 28.63 -10.69 -19.67
CA VAL A 7 27.27 -10.16 -19.54
C VAL A 7 26.30 -11.11 -20.22
N VAL A 8 25.17 -11.39 -19.58
CA VAL A 8 24.05 -12.11 -20.18
C VAL A 8 22.83 -11.21 -20.20
N VAL A 9 22.24 -11.01 -21.39
CA VAL A 9 21.02 -10.24 -21.57
C VAL A 9 19.95 -11.15 -22.14
N GLU A 10 18.82 -11.22 -21.44
CA GLU A 10 17.69 -12.08 -21.84
C GLU A 10 16.39 -11.31 -21.86
N VAL A 11 15.53 -11.69 -22.80
CA VAL A 11 14.19 -11.12 -22.95
C VAL A 11 13.17 -12.25 -22.97
N ASP A 12 12.11 -12.08 -22.17
CA ASP A 12 10.91 -12.91 -22.25
C ASP A 12 9.96 -12.31 -23.28
N PHE A 13 10.11 -12.73 -24.53
CA PHE A 13 9.27 -12.26 -25.63
C PHE A 13 7.82 -12.70 -25.48
N THR A 14 7.53 -13.80 -24.79
CA THR A 14 6.17 -14.34 -24.63
C THR A 14 5.45 -13.76 -23.41
N ALA A 15 6.18 -13.21 -22.45
CA ALA A 15 5.72 -12.81 -21.11
C ALA A 15 5.11 -13.99 -20.33
N ASP A 16 5.69 -15.18 -20.48
CA ASP A 16 5.26 -16.43 -19.83
C ASP A 16 6.34 -17.06 -18.92
N GLY A 17 7.46 -16.35 -18.72
CA GLY A 17 8.62 -16.80 -17.96
C GLY A 17 9.70 -17.47 -18.82
N THR A 18 9.50 -17.59 -20.14
CA THR A 18 10.50 -18.19 -21.05
C THR A 18 11.52 -17.16 -21.51
N TRP A 19 12.73 -17.24 -20.96
CA TRP A 19 13.82 -16.32 -21.28
C TRP A 19 14.55 -16.71 -22.57
N THR A 20 14.68 -15.76 -23.49
CA THR A 20 15.49 -15.88 -24.70
C THR A 20 16.79 -15.09 -24.52
N ASP A 21 17.93 -15.77 -24.63
CA ASP A 21 19.24 -15.12 -24.63
C ASP A 21 19.45 -14.31 -25.92
N ILE A 22 19.73 -13.01 -25.75
CA ILE A 22 20.02 -12.06 -26.82
C ILE A 22 21.42 -11.45 -26.69
N THR A 23 22.26 -11.98 -25.81
CA THR A 23 23.62 -11.49 -25.49
C THR A 23 24.46 -11.27 -26.74
N GLY A 24 24.40 -12.22 -27.68
CA GLY A 24 25.16 -12.14 -28.94
C GLY A 24 24.79 -10.98 -29.87
N TYR A 25 23.70 -10.25 -29.58
CA TYR A 25 23.29 -9.07 -30.33
C TYR A 25 23.56 -7.76 -29.58
N VAL A 26 23.99 -7.82 -28.32
CA VAL A 26 24.26 -6.62 -27.52
C VAL A 26 25.57 -6.00 -27.98
N ARG A 27 25.55 -4.72 -28.31
CA ARG A 27 26.72 -3.95 -28.70
C ARG A 27 27.39 -3.36 -27.46
N LEU A 28 28.31 -4.11 -26.86
CA LEU A 28 29.07 -3.67 -25.67
C LEU A 28 29.98 -2.46 -25.93
N ASP A 29 30.34 -2.17 -27.19
CA ASP A 29 31.04 -0.94 -27.57
C ASP A 29 30.20 0.32 -27.30
N ASP A 30 28.87 0.21 -27.40
CA ASP A 30 27.91 1.27 -27.08
C ASP A 30 27.48 1.24 -25.61
N ARG A 31 28.01 0.29 -24.84
CA ARG A 31 27.85 0.09 -23.40
C ARG A 31 26.42 -0.29 -22.98
N ILE A 32 26.34 -0.95 -21.83
CA ILE A 32 25.10 -1.08 -21.07
C ILE A 32 25.16 -0.08 -19.93
N THR A 33 24.05 0.63 -19.69
CA THR A 33 23.93 1.52 -18.53
C THR A 33 22.74 1.11 -17.69
N ILE A 34 22.97 0.92 -16.39
CA ILE A 34 21.93 0.62 -15.39
C ILE A 34 22.00 1.69 -14.31
N THR A 35 20.86 2.22 -13.90
CA THR A 35 20.76 3.16 -12.76
C THR A 35 19.69 2.68 -11.80
N ARG A 36 19.96 2.71 -10.48
CA ARG A 36 19.01 2.28 -9.44
C ARG A 36 19.16 3.10 -8.15
N GLY A 37 18.08 3.21 -7.37
CA GLY A 37 18.07 3.89 -6.08
C GLY A 37 17.77 5.39 -6.18
N ARG A 38 18.46 6.18 -5.35
CA ARG A 38 18.31 7.63 -5.23
C ARG A 38 19.66 8.35 -5.29
N GLY A 39 19.61 9.66 -5.49
CA GLY A 39 20.80 10.52 -5.64
C GLY A 39 21.52 10.81 -4.33
N ASP A 40 20.78 10.86 -3.23
CA ASP A 40 21.23 11.15 -1.88
C ASP A 40 20.14 10.68 -0.90
N GLU A 41 20.35 10.84 0.42
CA GLU A 41 19.42 10.36 1.43
C GLU A 41 18.16 11.23 1.66
N GLN A 42 18.04 12.37 1.00
CA GLN A 42 16.83 13.19 1.00
C GLN A 42 15.96 12.94 -0.24
N ALA A 43 16.58 12.49 -1.33
CA ALA A 43 15.90 12.19 -2.57
C ALA A 43 14.96 10.98 -2.44
N GLU A 44 13.90 11.01 -3.25
CA GLU A 44 13.02 9.87 -3.41
C GLU A 44 13.66 8.80 -4.29
N VAL A 45 13.42 7.52 -3.97
CA VAL A 45 13.81 6.40 -4.84
C VAL A 45 13.09 6.51 -6.18
N ARG A 46 13.87 6.43 -7.26
CA ARG A 46 13.36 6.44 -8.63
C ARG A 46 13.28 5.02 -9.20
N PRO A 47 12.40 4.78 -10.19
CA PRO A 47 12.44 3.54 -10.95
C PRO A 47 13.84 3.31 -11.52
N GLY A 48 14.37 2.12 -11.31
CA GLY A 48 15.59 1.65 -11.93
C GLY A 48 15.43 1.59 -13.45
N THR A 49 16.50 1.93 -14.15
CA THR A 49 16.52 2.02 -15.61
C THR A 49 17.65 1.20 -16.20
N LEU A 50 17.41 0.70 -17.40
CA LEU A 50 18.37 0.01 -18.25
C LEU A 50 18.37 0.67 -19.62
N SER A 51 19.55 0.91 -20.18
CA SER A 51 19.76 1.29 -21.57
C SER A 51 20.83 0.39 -22.19
N LEU A 52 20.54 -0.14 -23.39
CA LEU A 52 21.49 -0.93 -24.18
C LEU A 52 21.21 -0.76 -25.67
N VAL A 53 22.21 -1.11 -26.49
CA VAL A 53 22.08 -1.09 -27.95
C VAL A 53 22.18 -2.51 -28.49
N LEU A 54 21.24 -2.88 -29.36
CA LEU A 54 21.21 -4.16 -30.06
C LEU A 54 21.57 -3.99 -31.53
N ASP A 55 22.35 -4.93 -32.06
CA ASP A 55 22.48 -5.15 -33.49
C ASP A 55 21.16 -5.68 -34.04
N ASN A 56 20.58 -4.93 -34.98
CA ASN A 56 19.30 -5.23 -35.60
C ASN A 56 19.42 -5.28 -37.13
N ARG A 57 20.60 -5.61 -37.68
CA ARG A 57 20.83 -5.67 -39.15
C ARG A 57 19.91 -6.65 -39.88
N ASP A 58 19.43 -7.69 -39.22
CA ASP A 58 18.47 -8.66 -39.78
C ASP A 58 17.00 -8.34 -39.44
N GLY A 59 16.74 -7.25 -38.73
CA GLY A 59 15.39 -6.80 -38.35
C GLY A 59 14.71 -7.64 -37.26
N ARG A 60 15.42 -8.50 -36.54
CA ARG A 60 14.84 -9.35 -35.48
C ARG A 60 14.19 -8.57 -34.33
N PHE A 61 14.67 -7.38 -34.02
CA PHE A 61 14.15 -6.50 -32.97
C PHE A 61 13.26 -5.38 -33.53
N THR A 62 12.80 -5.50 -34.78
CA THR A 62 11.91 -4.51 -35.40
C THR A 62 10.45 -4.80 -35.04
N PRO A 63 9.76 -3.90 -34.29
CA PRO A 63 8.36 -4.07 -33.96
C PRO A 63 7.48 -4.14 -35.21
N GLY A 64 6.46 -4.99 -35.20
CA GLY A 64 5.55 -5.09 -36.35
C GLY A 64 6.06 -5.96 -37.50
N SER A 65 7.33 -6.39 -37.49
CA SER A 65 7.93 -7.14 -38.59
C SER A 65 7.57 -8.62 -38.55
N PRO A 66 6.84 -9.18 -39.55
CA PRO A 66 6.57 -10.61 -39.65
C PRO A 66 7.81 -11.46 -39.95
N ALA A 67 8.91 -10.83 -40.37
CA ALA A 67 10.18 -11.49 -40.64
C ALA A 67 11.02 -11.70 -39.36
N SER A 68 10.66 -11.05 -38.25
CA SER A 68 11.34 -11.27 -36.97
C SER A 68 11.11 -12.71 -36.48
N PRO A 69 12.15 -13.42 -36.00
CA PRO A 69 11.96 -14.71 -35.32
C PRO A 69 11.15 -14.58 -34.04
N TYR A 70 11.01 -13.36 -33.50
CA TYR A 70 10.23 -13.04 -32.32
C TYR A 70 8.87 -12.42 -32.69
N TRP A 71 8.36 -12.60 -33.91
CA TRP A 71 7.02 -12.14 -34.28
C TRP A 71 5.92 -12.98 -33.57
N PRO A 72 4.84 -12.40 -33.02
CA PRO A 72 4.45 -10.98 -32.96
C PRO A 72 4.83 -10.28 -31.65
N ASN A 73 5.98 -10.64 -31.09
CA ASN A 73 6.29 -10.48 -29.68
C ASN A 73 7.35 -9.42 -29.35
N VAL A 74 7.98 -8.80 -30.35
CA VAL A 74 8.75 -7.55 -30.17
C VAL A 74 7.77 -6.41 -29.81
N LYS A 75 7.51 -6.26 -28.52
CA LYS A 75 6.48 -5.37 -27.97
C LYS A 75 7.00 -4.65 -26.72
N LYS A 76 6.38 -3.51 -26.41
CA LYS A 76 6.61 -2.83 -25.13
C LYS A 76 6.09 -3.70 -23.99
N GLY A 77 6.69 -3.59 -22.81
CA GLY A 77 6.31 -4.34 -21.62
C GLY A 77 6.82 -5.79 -21.57
N ARG A 78 7.72 -6.20 -22.49
CA ARG A 78 8.38 -7.52 -22.39
C ARG A 78 9.38 -7.53 -21.24
N PRO A 79 9.36 -8.54 -20.36
CA PRO A 79 10.38 -8.68 -19.33
C PRO A 79 11.78 -8.78 -19.94
N ILE A 80 12.73 -8.09 -19.33
CA ILE A 80 14.14 -8.10 -19.71
C ILE A 80 14.99 -8.18 -18.44
N ARG A 81 16.06 -8.96 -18.48
CA ARG A 81 17.03 -9.04 -17.39
C ARG A 81 18.46 -8.96 -17.90
N VAL A 82 19.34 -8.40 -17.06
CA VAL A 82 20.78 -8.33 -17.28
C VAL A 82 21.47 -9.00 -16.11
N ARG A 83 22.38 -9.92 -16.42
CA ARG A 83 23.16 -10.70 -15.45
C ARG A 83 24.63 -10.58 -15.79
N VAL A 84 25.48 -10.65 -14.78
CA VAL A 84 26.92 -10.71 -14.91
C VAL A 84 27.38 -12.05 -14.35
N VAL A 85 28.06 -12.83 -15.18
CA VAL A 85 28.71 -14.09 -14.81
C VAL A 85 30.20 -13.80 -14.63
N HIS A 86 30.73 -14.21 -13.50
CA HIS A 86 32.12 -13.99 -13.08
C HIS A 86 32.60 -15.20 -12.26
N ASP A 87 33.85 -15.23 -11.80
CA ASP A 87 34.44 -16.42 -11.14
C ASP A 87 33.71 -16.80 -9.84
N GLY A 88 33.14 -15.80 -9.15
CA GLY A 88 32.35 -15.98 -7.93
C GLY A 88 30.89 -16.38 -8.15
N GLY A 89 30.43 -16.49 -9.40
CA GLY A 89 29.08 -16.91 -9.74
C GLY A 89 28.33 -15.92 -10.64
N GLU A 90 27.01 -15.87 -10.46
CA GLU A 90 26.13 -15.03 -11.27
C GLU A 90 25.44 -13.97 -10.41
N SER A 91 25.51 -12.72 -10.85
CA SER A 91 24.85 -11.58 -10.21
C SER A 91 23.83 -10.96 -11.16
N THR A 92 22.56 -10.87 -10.73
CA THR A 92 21.55 -10.13 -11.49
C THR A 92 21.74 -8.63 -11.26
N ARG A 93 21.94 -7.88 -12.35
CA ARG A 93 22.16 -6.42 -12.31
C ARG A 93 20.88 -5.63 -12.57
N PHE A 94 19.97 -6.20 -13.35
CA PHE A 94 18.70 -5.55 -13.68
C PHE A 94 17.61 -6.58 -13.97
N HIS A 95 16.40 -6.29 -13.48
CA HIS A 95 15.18 -6.97 -13.87
C HIS A 95 14.08 -5.92 -14.09
N GLY A 96 13.44 -5.94 -15.25
CA GLY A 96 12.42 -4.94 -15.57
C GLY A 96 11.68 -5.23 -16.87
N TYR A 97 11.11 -4.19 -17.46
CA TYR A 97 10.25 -4.27 -18.63
C TYR A 97 10.69 -3.28 -19.70
N VAL A 98 10.76 -3.73 -20.95
CA VAL A 98 11.15 -2.90 -22.08
C VAL A 98 10.14 -1.77 -22.30
N ASN A 99 10.62 -0.52 -22.32
CA ASN A 99 9.81 0.67 -22.60
C ASN A 99 9.54 0.83 -24.10
N GLU A 100 10.56 0.58 -24.92
CA GLU A 100 10.52 0.78 -26.36
C GLU A 100 11.59 -0.04 -27.09
N TRP A 101 11.34 -0.25 -28.38
CA TRP A 101 12.24 -0.90 -29.34
C TRP A 101 12.47 0.05 -30.53
N PRO A 102 13.17 1.18 -30.35
CA PRO A 102 13.49 2.09 -31.43
C PRO A 102 14.31 1.36 -32.48
N VAL A 103 14.14 1.71 -33.76
CA VAL A 103 14.98 1.20 -34.85
C VAL A 103 15.60 2.40 -35.55
N THR A 104 16.92 2.42 -35.62
CA THR A 104 17.71 3.49 -36.26
C THR A 104 18.52 2.92 -37.42
N TRP A 105 18.82 3.77 -38.40
CA TRP A 105 19.61 3.43 -39.60
C TRP A 105 20.79 4.40 -39.69
N ASP A 106 21.90 4.04 -39.06
CA ASP A 106 23.10 4.86 -39.05
C ASP A 106 23.91 4.60 -40.33
N GLY A 107 24.21 5.66 -41.09
CA GLY A 107 24.95 5.52 -42.36
C GLY A 107 24.19 4.77 -43.47
N GLY A 108 22.86 4.72 -43.43
CA GLY A 108 22.00 4.04 -44.42
C GLY A 108 21.53 2.66 -43.95
N THR A 109 21.27 1.72 -44.88
CA THR A 109 20.73 0.39 -44.54
C THR A 109 21.78 -0.58 -43.96
N ALA A 110 23.05 -0.19 -43.88
CA ALA A 110 24.16 -1.07 -43.49
C ALA A 110 24.28 -1.26 -41.97
N VAL A 111 23.89 -0.27 -41.17
CA VAL A 111 23.92 -0.33 -39.70
C VAL A 111 22.51 -0.05 -39.21
N THR A 112 21.77 -1.13 -38.95
CA THR A 112 20.44 -1.05 -38.34
C THR A 112 20.56 -1.43 -36.88
N LEU A 113 20.22 -0.51 -35.97
CA LEU A 113 20.36 -0.70 -34.52
C LEU A 113 19.01 -0.62 -33.81
N SER A 114 18.96 -1.16 -32.60
CA SER A 114 17.85 -0.91 -31.67
C SER A 114 18.32 -0.41 -30.32
N HIS A 115 17.91 0.81 -29.96
CA HIS A 115 18.29 1.46 -28.70
C HIS A 115 17.26 1.15 -27.62
N VAL A 116 17.40 0.00 -26.98
CA VAL A 116 16.39 -0.49 -26.04
C VAL A 116 16.55 0.23 -24.71
N THR A 117 15.44 0.79 -24.22
CA THR A 117 15.34 1.26 -22.83
C THR A 117 14.35 0.40 -22.06
N ALA A 118 14.61 0.16 -20.79
CA ALA A 118 13.74 -0.58 -19.90
C ALA A 118 13.71 0.05 -18.50
N THR A 119 12.63 -0.22 -17.77
CA THR A 119 12.45 0.23 -16.38
C THR A 119 11.93 -0.92 -15.53
N ASP A 120 12.28 -0.91 -14.25
CA ASP A 120 11.82 -1.92 -13.30
C ASP A 120 10.30 -1.86 -13.02
N VAL A 121 9.83 -2.73 -12.11
CA VAL A 121 8.41 -2.81 -11.73
C VAL A 121 7.89 -1.50 -11.10
N PHE A 122 8.77 -0.68 -10.51
CA PHE A 122 8.40 0.54 -9.79
C PHE A 122 7.70 1.56 -10.69
N LYS A 123 8.12 1.68 -11.97
CA LYS A 123 7.44 2.55 -12.95
C LYS A 123 5.99 2.11 -13.21
N ARG A 124 5.72 0.80 -13.22
CA ARG A 124 4.37 0.28 -13.50
C ARG A 124 3.41 0.63 -12.36
N LEU A 125 3.89 0.64 -11.13
CA LEU A 125 3.11 1.05 -9.94
C LEU A 125 2.65 2.51 -10.03
N GLY A 126 3.47 3.39 -10.60
CA GLY A 126 3.10 4.79 -10.87
C GLY A 126 2.03 4.97 -11.94
N ASN A 127 1.81 3.98 -12.82
CA ASN A 127 0.84 4.02 -13.91
C ASN A 127 -0.47 3.29 -13.62
N LEU A 128 -0.58 2.64 -12.45
CA LEU A 128 -1.83 2.02 -12.04
C LEU A 128 -2.85 3.11 -11.72
N ALA A 129 -4.10 2.92 -12.19
CA ALA A 129 -5.18 3.86 -11.93
C ALA A 129 -5.34 4.08 -10.42
N ALA A 130 -5.64 5.32 -10.04
CA ALA A 130 -5.90 5.70 -8.67
C ALA A 130 -6.95 4.75 -8.07
N LYS A 131 -6.58 4.08 -6.98
CA LYS A 131 -7.49 3.16 -6.31
C LYS A 131 -8.26 3.89 -5.22
N ARG A 132 -9.41 3.30 -4.92
CA ARG A 132 -10.26 3.56 -3.76
C ARG A 132 -9.46 3.40 -2.45
N SER A 133 -10.04 3.76 -1.30
CA SER A 133 -9.37 3.50 -0.01
C SER A 133 -8.99 2.02 0.15
N LEU A 134 -7.99 1.70 0.98
CA LEU A 134 -7.57 0.30 1.19
C LEU A 134 -8.74 -0.54 1.70
N LEU A 135 -9.55 0.02 2.62
CA LEU A 135 -10.78 -0.60 3.07
C LEU A 135 -11.76 -0.86 1.92
N GLU A 136 -12.00 0.12 1.05
CA GLU A 136 -12.87 -0.09 -0.12
C GLU A 136 -12.36 -1.21 -1.03
N LEU A 137 -11.04 -1.34 -1.19
CA LEU A 137 -10.45 -2.41 -1.98
C LEU A 137 -10.64 -3.78 -1.34
N GLU A 138 -10.54 -3.91 -0.01
CA GLU A 138 -10.85 -5.18 0.68
C GLU A 138 -12.33 -5.54 0.52
N MET A 139 -13.23 -4.56 0.69
CA MET A 139 -14.67 -4.77 0.47
C MET A 139 -14.94 -5.26 -0.97
N LEU A 140 -14.22 -4.73 -1.95
CA LEU A 140 -14.33 -5.14 -3.36
C LEU A 140 -13.65 -6.47 -3.68
N ALA A 141 -12.60 -6.85 -2.95
CA ALA A 141 -11.88 -8.12 -3.12
C ALA A 141 -12.79 -9.33 -2.86
N HIS A 142 -13.86 -9.16 -2.07
CA HIS A 142 -14.88 -10.18 -1.87
C HIS A 142 -15.92 -10.28 -3.00
N HIS A 143 -15.83 -9.43 -4.04
CA HIS A 143 -16.73 -9.39 -5.20
C HIS A 143 -18.23 -9.21 -4.83
N PRO A 144 -18.61 -8.05 -4.25
CA PRO A 144 -20.02 -7.75 -3.95
C PRO A 144 -20.89 -7.78 -5.19
N ASP A 145 -22.15 -8.17 -5.02
CA ASP A 145 -23.20 -7.88 -6.00
C ASP A 145 -23.58 -6.40 -5.99
N ALA A 146 -23.63 -5.79 -4.80
CA ALA A 146 -23.91 -4.37 -4.59
C ALA A 146 -23.07 -3.86 -3.42
N TYR A 147 -22.55 -2.65 -3.54
CA TYR A 147 -21.69 -2.05 -2.53
C TYR A 147 -21.86 -0.55 -2.53
N TYR A 148 -22.21 0.04 -1.39
CA TYR A 148 -22.43 1.47 -1.22
C TYR A 148 -21.51 1.95 -0.10
N THR A 149 -20.54 2.80 -0.41
CA THR A 149 -19.65 3.38 0.60
C THR A 149 -20.41 4.27 1.58
N LEU A 150 -21.48 4.91 1.09
CA LEU A 150 -22.25 5.94 1.81
C LEU A 150 -21.39 7.15 2.20
N ALA A 151 -20.40 7.46 1.35
CA ALA A 151 -19.38 8.49 1.55
C ALA A 151 -19.62 9.76 0.71
N GLU A 152 -20.87 10.03 0.34
CA GLU A 152 -21.23 11.23 -0.39
C GLU A 152 -21.07 12.50 0.48
N GLN A 153 -20.94 13.66 -0.16
CA GLN A 153 -20.83 14.93 0.56
C GLN A 153 -22.14 15.33 1.23
N SER A 154 -22.05 16.23 2.22
CA SER A 154 -23.23 16.77 2.89
C SER A 154 -24.22 17.38 1.89
N GLY A 155 -25.51 17.12 2.11
CA GLY A 155 -26.58 17.54 1.20
C GLY A 155 -26.85 16.59 0.02
N ALA A 156 -26.07 15.52 -0.16
CA ALA A 156 -26.37 14.47 -1.12
C ALA A 156 -27.74 13.83 -0.85
N ARG A 157 -28.43 13.42 -1.92
CA ARG A 157 -29.81 12.87 -1.84
C ARG A 157 -29.88 11.36 -2.06
N SER A 158 -28.76 10.75 -2.41
CA SER A 158 -28.65 9.32 -2.70
C SER A 158 -27.20 8.88 -2.68
N ALA A 159 -26.97 7.59 -2.41
CA ALA A 159 -25.65 6.97 -2.49
C ALA A 159 -25.44 6.12 -3.75
N GLY A 160 -24.26 6.22 -4.35
CA GLY A 160 -23.89 5.53 -5.59
C GLY A 160 -23.39 4.10 -5.38
N ASP A 161 -23.67 3.21 -6.33
CA ASP A 161 -23.08 1.87 -6.35
C ASP A 161 -21.58 1.93 -6.67
N SER A 162 -20.80 1.36 -5.78
CA SER A 162 -19.35 1.23 -5.85
C SER A 162 -18.89 -0.18 -6.23
N SER A 163 -19.78 -1.16 -6.36
CA SER A 163 -19.43 -2.53 -6.75
C SER A 163 -18.93 -2.65 -8.20
N GLY A 164 -19.27 -1.70 -9.07
CA GLY A 164 -18.99 -1.76 -10.50
C GLY A 164 -20.01 -2.55 -11.31
N ASN A 165 -21.07 -3.06 -10.67
CA ASN A 165 -22.13 -3.86 -11.32
C ASN A 165 -23.32 -3.02 -11.82
N GLY A 166 -23.25 -1.70 -11.72
CA GLY A 166 -24.27 -0.79 -12.23
C GLY A 166 -25.60 -0.88 -11.46
N ARG A 167 -25.54 -1.03 -10.14
CA ARG A 167 -26.76 -1.11 -9.30
C ARG A 167 -27.41 0.28 -9.14
N PRO A 168 -28.74 0.37 -8.97
CA PRO A 168 -29.41 1.65 -8.72
C PRO A 168 -28.91 2.30 -7.43
N SER A 169 -28.84 3.62 -7.42
CA SER A 169 -28.46 4.40 -6.23
C SER A 169 -29.42 4.19 -5.06
N MET A 170 -28.92 4.21 -3.83
CA MET A 170 -29.76 4.22 -2.63
C MET A 170 -30.32 5.61 -2.40
N GLY A 171 -31.64 5.77 -2.55
CA GLY A 171 -32.34 7.02 -2.33
C GLY A 171 -32.82 7.17 -0.89
N ARG A 172 -33.15 8.41 -0.49
CA ARG A 172 -33.77 8.71 0.81
C ARG A 172 -35.28 8.44 0.80
N TYR A 173 -35.77 7.83 1.88
CA TYR A 173 -37.18 7.55 2.13
C TYR A 173 -37.55 8.00 3.54
N GLN A 174 -38.78 8.50 3.70
CA GLN A 174 -39.29 8.98 4.99
C GLN A 174 -40.23 7.94 5.60
N TYR A 175 -40.14 7.77 6.92
CA TYR A 175 -41.12 7.07 7.73
C TYR A 175 -41.80 8.01 8.73
N GLY A 176 -43.06 7.76 9.05
CA GLY A 176 -43.83 8.49 10.07
C GLY A 176 -44.44 9.82 9.63
N GLY A 177 -44.00 10.43 8.52
CA GLY A 177 -44.55 11.66 7.93
C GLY A 177 -44.38 12.93 8.79
N GLY A 178 -44.01 14.06 8.19
CA GLY A 178 -44.03 15.38 8.86
C GLY A 178 -42.95 15.65 9.92
N GLY A 179 -42.04 14.72 10.16
CA GLY A 179 -40.99 14.87 11.18
C GLY A 179 -39.70 15.56 10.73
N THR A 180 -38.91 16.03 11.70
CA THR A 180 -37.67 16.82 11.50
C THR A 180 -36.39 15.97 11.48
N GLY A 181 -36.50 14.64 11.49
CA GLY A 181 -35.34 13.75 11.43
C GLY A 181 -34.48 13.98 10.18
N GLU A 182 -33.23 13.54 10.21
CA GLU A 182 -32.23 13.83 9.19
C GLU A 182 -31.42 12.59 8.78
N VAL A 183 -31.01 12.56 7.51
CA VAL A 183 -29.98 11.67 6.96
C VAL A 183 -29.01 12.55 6.19
N ASP A 184 -27.78 12.66 6.67
CA ASP A 184 -26.72 13.45 6.05
C ASP A 184 -25.44 12.62 5.84
N PHE A 185 -24.94 12.58 4.61
CA PHE A 185 -23.81 11.74 4.19
C PHE A 185 -22.45 12.30 4.63
N GLY A 186 -22.32 13.62 4.73
CA GLY A 186 -21.04 14.28 4.95
C GLY A 186 -20.69 14.58 6.40
N ASP A 187 -21.58 14.26 7.34
CA ASP A 187 -21.52 14.75 8.73
C ASP A 187 -20.93 13.73 9.72
N GLY A 188 -20.73 12.49 9.26
CA GLY A 188 -20.16 11.40 10.05
C GLY A 188 -18.80 10.99 9.53
N THR A 189 -18.08 10.22 10.35
CA THR A 189 -16.83 9.58 9.99
C THR A 189 -17.01 8.08 10.04
N GLY A 190 -16.57 7.38 8.99
CA GLY A 190 -16.57 5.92 8.94
C GLY A 190 -15.45 5.32 9.80
N PRO A 191 -14.95 4.14 9.41
CA PRO A 191 -13.70 3.61 9.96
C PRO A 191 -12.58 4.65 9.81
N GLY A 192 -11.79 4.87 10.86
CA GLY A 192 -10.86 6.00 10.93
C GLY A 192 -9.73 5.98 9.90
N THR A 193 -9.59 4.91 9.13
CA THR A 193 -8.46 4.68 8.22
C THR A 193 -8.71 4.99 6.76
N ASP A 194 -9.97 5.11 6.33
CA ASP A 194 -10.31 5.30 4.91
C ASP A 194 -10.37 6.78 4.48
N GLY A 195 -10.43 7.71 5.45
CA GLY A 195 -10.53 9.15 5.23
C GLY A 195 -11.84 9.58 4.55
N LEU A 196 -12.85 8.71 4.51
CA LEU A 196 -14.13 8.96 3.88
C LEU A 196 -15.16 9.51 4.89
N PRO A 197 -16.03 10.44 4.47
CA PRO A 197 -17.20 10.74 5.27
C PRO A 197 -18.13 9.52 5.32
N ALA A 198 -19.03 9.51 6.29
CA ALA A 198 -20.04 8.47 6.45
C ALA A 198 -21.39 9.09 6.79
N VAL A 199 -22.45 8.39 6.40
CA VAL A 199 -23.81 8.87 6.62
C VAL A 199 -24.23 8.78 8.08
N VAL A 200 -24.78 9.88 8.58
CA VAL A 200 -25.39 10.00 9.90
C VAL A 200 -26.89 9.94 9.77
N PHE A 201 -27.52 9.09 10.56
CA PHE A 201 -28.97 9.02 10.73
C PHE A 201 -29.34 9.65 12.08
N ARG A 202 -30.25 10.63 12.05
CA ARG A 202 -30.80 11.31 13.24
C ARG A 202 -32.32 11.30 13.16
N PRO A 203 -32.98 10.18 13.44
CA PRO A 203 -34.44 10.13 13.40
C PRO A 203 -35.01 10.95 14.55
N GLU A 204 -36.20 11.55 14.35
CA GLU A 204 -36.89 12.28 15.42
C GLU A 204 -37.33 11.33 16.55
N SER A 205 -37.71 10.11 16.17
CA SER A 205 -37.99 9.02 17.09
C SER A 205 -37.73 7.68 16.40
N SER A 206 -37.84 6.58 17.12
CA SER A 206 -37.74 5.25 16.49
C SER A 206 -38.76 5.02 15.37
N SER A 207 -39.82 5.83 15.26
CA SER A 207 -40.90 5.66 14.28
C SER A 207 -41.14 6.86 13.38
N VAL A 208 -40.30 7.89 13.43
CA VAL A 208 -40.41 9.08 12.58
C VAL A 208 -39.01 9.54 12.19
N GLY A 209 -38.74 9.61 10.88
CA GLY A 209 -37.41 9.98 10.38
C GLY A 209 -37.14 9.47 8.97
N TRP A 210 -35.87 9.47 8.58
CA TRP A 210 -35.42 9.11 7.23
C TRP A 210 -34.51 7.88 7.26
N PHE A 211 -34.49 7.16 6.14
CA PHE A 211 -33.60 6.02 5.90
C PHE A 211 -33.22 5.95 4.41
N LEU A 212 -32.33 5.02 4.06
CA LEU A 212 -31.88 4.80 2.69
C LEU A 212 -32.37 3.46 2.16
N ALA A 213 -32.79 3.42 0.89
CA ALA A 213 -33.17 2.18 0.24
C ALA A 213 -32.93 2.21 -1.28
N THR A 214 -32.72 1.03 -1.86
CA THR A 214 -32.60 0.86 -3.32
C THR A 214 -33.34 -0.40 -3.78
N PRO A 215 -34.05 -0.34 -4.93
CA PRO A 215 -34.62 -1.53 -5.54
C PRO A 215 -33.52 -2.36 -6.23
N ARG A 216 -33.67 -3.68 -6.21
CA ARG A 216 -32.92 -4.59 -7.09
C ARG A 216 -33.60 -4.70 -8.45
N SER A 217 -32.79 -4.85 -9.49
CA SER A 217 -33.27 -5.07 -10.87
C SER A 217 -33.72 -6.51 -11.14
N THR A 218 -33.24 -7.49 -10.36
CA THR A 218 -33.58 -8.90 -10.54
C THR A 218 -33.92 -9.58 -9.22
N THR A 219 -34.93 -10.46 -9.30
CA THR A 219 -35.32 -11.42 -8.28
C THR A 219 -34.17 -12.39 -7.99
N ALA A 220 -33.81 -12.50 -6.72
CA ALA A 220 -32.67 -13.27 -6.22
C ALA A 220 -33.15 -14.36 -5.24
N THR A 221 -32.77 -15.62 -5.48
CA THR A 221 -33.00 -16.77 -4.58
C THR A 221 -31.69 -17.27 -4.00
N GLY A 222 -31.69 -17.79 -2.77
CA GLY A 222 -30.53 -18.45 -2.17
C GLY A 222 -29.92 -17.72 -0.98
N SER A 223 -28.77 -18.21 -0.54
CA SER A 223 -28.00 -17.68 0.59
C SER A 223 -27.45 -16.29 0.32
N ILE A 224 -27.41 -15.44 1.35
CA ILE A 224 -27.01 -14.04 1.26
C ILE A 224 -26.10 -13.64 2.38
N VAL A 225 -25.13 -12.81 2.04
CA VAL A 225 -24.30 -12.08 2.98
C VAL A 225 -24.62 -10.58 2.91
N LEU A 226 -24.86 -9.98 4.07
CA LEU A 226 -24.93 -8.54 4.29
C LEU A 226 -23.78 -8.12 5.20
N ALA A 227 -23.18 -6.97 4.91
CA ALA A 227 -22.20 -6.37 5.79
C ALA A 227 -22.32 -4.85 5.80
N CYS A 228 -22.02 -4.21 6.93
CA CYS A 228 -21.77 -2.78 7.00
C CYS A 228 -20.85 -2.44 8.15
N TRP A 229 -20.26 -1.26 8.07
CA TRP A 229 -19.68 -0.59 9.22
C TRP A 229 -20.73 0.28 9.89
N MET A 230 -20.77 0.27 11.23
CA MET A 230 -21.76 1.01 12.00
C MET A 230 -21.21 1.54 13.32
N ASN A 231 -21.74 2.68 13.77
CA ASN A 231 -21.48 3.24 15.09
C ASN A 231 -22.80 3.77 15.68
N THR A 232 -23.14 3.39 16.91
CA THR A 232 -24.33 3.89 17.60
C THR A 232 -24.18 3.78 19.12
N THR A 233 -24.93 4.61 19.84
CA THR A 233 -25.17 4.46 21.30
C THR A 233 -26.60 4.00 21.59
N VAL A 234 -27.42 3.76 20.56
CA VAL A 234 -28.86 3.52 20.66
C VAL A 234 -29.21 2.05 20.43
N LYS A 235 -29.83 1.43 21.43
CA LYS A 235 -30.29 0.04 21.40
C LYS A 235 -31.61 -0.12 20.65
N GLY A 236 -31.88 -1.33 20.16
CA GLY A 236 -33.18 -1.69 19.56
C GLY A 236 -33.41 -1.11 18.16
N ARG A 237 -32.35 -0.83 17.40
CA ARG A 237 -32.40 -0.14 16.09
C ARG A 237 -31.91 -1.00 14.93
N VAL A 238 -32.57 -0.88 13.78
CA VAL A 238 -32.25 -1.65 12.55
C VAL A 238 -31.28 -0.84 11.70
N PHE A 239 -30.09 -1.37 11.45
CA PHE A 239 -29.08 -0.70 10.61
C PHE A 239 -29.03 -1.26 9.18
N MET A 240 -29.32 -2.54 8.97
CA MET A 240 -29.41 -3.15 7.65
C MET A 240 -30.65 -4.02 7.52
N ALA A 241 -31.25 -4.03 6.34
CA ALA A 241 -32.34 -4.95 6.04
C ALA A 241 -32.46 -5.30 4.55
N LEU A 242 -33.17 -6.40 4.30
CA LEU A 242 -33.63 -6.80 2.98
C LEU A 242 -35.14 -7.03 3.01
N TRP A 243 -35.80 -6.79 1.88
CA TRP A 243 -37.22 -7.03 1.72
C TRP A 243 -37.54 -7.77 0.43
N GLY A 244 -38.44 -8.76 0.53
CA GLY A 244 -38.79 -9.64 -0.59
C GLY A 244 -40.04 -9.27 -1.40
N GLY A 245 -40.81 -8.26 -0.98
CA GLY A 245 -42.06 -7.88 -1.66
C GLY A 245 -43.32 -8.56 -1.10
N ASP A 246 -43.21 -9.82 -0.68
CA ASP A 246 -44.36 -10.64 -0.21
C ASP A 246 -44.45 -10.69 1.32
N SER A 247 -44.26 -9.54 1.99
CA SER A 247 -44.28 -9.39 3.45
C SER A 247 -43.13 -10.05 4.23
N ILE A 248 -42.11 -10.57 3.55
CA ILE A 248 -40.94 -11.17 4.19
C ILE A 248 -39.77 -10.18 4.26
N ALA A 249 -39.16 -10.06 5.45
CA ALA A 249 -38.00 -9.20 5.67
C ALA A 249 -36.91 -9.90 6.48
N LEU A 250 -35.64 -9.64 6.12
CA LEU A 250 -34.49 -9.87 6.97
C LEU A 250 -34.09 -8.53 7.59
N THR A 251 -33.98 -8.47 8.91
CA THR A 251 -33.51 -7.27 9.62
C THR A 251 -32.32 -7.62 10.50
N VAL A 252 -31.29 -6.79 10.44
CA VAL A 252 -30.11 -6.83 11.31
C VAL A 252 -30.15 -5.59 12.20
N LYS A 253 -30.16 -5.82 13.52
CA LYS A 253 -30.43 -4.77 14.51
C LYS A 253 -29.64 -4.95 15.80
N THR A 254 -29.52 -3.88 16.56
CA THR A 254 -29.09 -3.95 17.96
C THR A 254 -30.26 -4.43 18.81
N ASN A 255 -30.00 -5.33 19.76
CA ASN A 255 -31.01 -5.83 20.69
C ASN A 255 -31.39 -4.72 21.69
N ALA A 256 -32.69 -4.57 21.98
CA ALA A 256 -33.20 -3.54 22.88
C ALA A 256 -32.72 -3.72 24.34
N ALA A 257 -32.47 -4.95 24.79
CA ALA A 257 -32.09 -5.23 26.17
C ALA A 257 -30.62 -4.93 26.44
N ASP A 258 -29.73 -5.49 25.62
CA ASP A 258 -28.28 -5.54 25.87
C ASP A 258 -27.45 -4.84 24.78
N GLY A 259 -28.06 -4.43 23.66
CA GLY A 259 -27.38 -3.81 22.52
C GLY A 259 -26.57 -4.79 21.66
N LYS A 260 -26.65 -6.09 21.94
CA LYS A 260 -25.98 -7.14 21.15
C LYS A 260 -26.57 -7.28 19.75
N LEU A 261 -25.85 -7.95 18.86
CA LEU A 261 -26.31 -8.27 17.52
C LEU A 261 -27.57 -9.15 17.57
N ASN A 262 -28.61 -8.72 16.87
CA ASN A 262 -29.83 -9.47 16.70
C ASN A 262 -30.20 -9.54 15.22
N VAL A 263 -30.44 -10.77 14.76
CA VAL A 263 -30.91 -11.04 13.40
C VAL A 263 -32.33 -11.57 13.52
N ALA A 264 -33.25 -10.96 12.76
CA ALA A 264 -34.65 -11.36 12.75
C ALA A 264 -35.16 -11.50 11.32
N VAL A 265 -35.96 -12.56 11.12
CA VAL A 265 -36.74 -12.77 9.90
C VAL A 265 -38.22 -12.64 10.27
N SER A 266 -38.94 -11.80 9.54
CA SER A 266 -40.37 -11.58 9.74
C SER A 266 -41.16 -11.93 8.50
N ASN A 267 -42.40 -12.38 8.70
CA ASN A 267 -43.41 -12.55 7.67
C ASN A 267 -44.71 -11.85 8.13
N GLY A 268 -45.19 -10.87 7.36
CA GLY A 268 -46.51 -10.26 7.58
C GLY A 268 -46.68 -9.54 8.92
N GLY A 269 -45.61 -9.03 9.54
CA GLY A 269 -45.67 -8.27 10.80
C GLY A 269 -45.29 -9.06 12.03
N THR A 270 -45.30 -10.37 11.90
CA THR A 270 -44.92 -11.26 13.00
C THR A 270 -43.45 -11.60 12.82
N ALA A 271 -42.61 -11.21 13.80
CA ALA A 271 -41.26 -11.73 13.89
C ALA A 271 -41.35 -13.25 14.04
N THR A 272 -40.99 -13.96 12.99
CA THR A 272 -41.17 -15.42 12.91
C THR A 272 -40.01 -16.11 13.59
N ILE A 273 -38.80 -15.53 13.49
CA ILE A 273 -37.58 -15.99 14.14
C ILE A 273 -36.74 -14.76 14.52
N SER A 274 -36.31 -14.67 15.77
CA SER A 274 -35.40 -13.63 16.27
C SER A 274 -34.42 -14.25 17.26
N GLY A 275 -33.12 -14.15 16.99
CA GLY A 275 -32.07 -14.66 17.86
C GLY A 275 -31.09 -13.56 18.24
N GLY A 276 -30.92 -13.28 19.53
CA GLY A 276 -29.77 -12.52 20.02
C GLY A 276 -28.52 -13.39 19.95
N LEU A 277 -27.45 -12.91 19.34
CA LEU A 277 -26.19 -13.64 19.25
C LEU A 277 -25.43 -13.45 20.57
N ALA A 278 -25.57 -14.40 21.49
CA ALA A 278 -25.00 -14.32 22.84
C ALA A 278 -23.48 -14.03 22.85
N GLY A 279 -22.76 -14.48 21.81
CA GLY A 279 -21.33 -14.26 21.64
C GLY A 279 -20.94 -12.89 21.08
N SER A 280 -21.87 -12.05 20.60
CA SER A 280 -21.52 -10.72 20.11
C SER A 280 -21.22 -9.74 21.27
N PRO A 281 -20.38 -8.73 21.04
CA PRO A 281 -20.27 -7.59 21.94
C PRO A 281 -21.56 -6.75 21.93
N ASN A 282 -21.63 -5.76 22.83
CA ASN A 282 -22.64 -4.70 22.76
C ASN A 282 -22.27 -3.76 21.61
N LEU A 283 -23.07 -3.70 20.56
CA LEU A 283 -22.83 -2.83 19.40
C LEU A 283 -23.29 -1.38 19.62
N ALA A 284 -24.04 -1.13 20.69
CA ALA A 284 -24.55 0.19 21.06
C ALA A 284 -23.67 0.83 22.15
N ASP A 285 -22.36 0.84 21.94
CA ASP A 285 -21.34 1.35 22.88
C ASP A 285 -20.65 2.63 22.38
N GLY A 286 -21.01 3.13 21.21
CA GLY A 286 -20.40 4.30 20.57
C GLY A 286 -19.08 4.01 19.85
N GLN A 287 -18.67 2.74 19.74
CA GLN A 287 -17.53 2.33 18.92
C GLN A 287 -17.99 1.97 17.50
N THR A 288 -17.04 2.02 16.57
CA THR A 288 -17.25 1.64 15.17
C THR A 288 -17.03 0.14 15.03
N HIS A 289 -18.05 -0.58 14.56
CA HIS A 289 -18.06 -2.03 14.39
C HIS A 289 -18.24 -2.44 12.94
N LEU A 290 -17.57 -3.52 12.53
CA LEU A 290 -17.89 -4.23 11.29
C LEU A 290 -18.86 -5.35 11.61
N VAL A 291 -20.07 -5.31 11.05
CA VAL A 291 -21.08 -6.34 11.27
C VAL A 291 -21.39 -7.05 9.96
N THR A 292 -21.27 -8.38 9.96
CA THR A 292 -21.56 -9.21 8.79
C THR A 292 -22.49 -10.36 9.17
N VAL A 293 -23.42 -10.70 8.28
CA VAL A 293 -24.42 -11.76 8.50
C VAL A 293 -24.63 -12.55 7.22
N LEU A 294 -24.45 -13.87 7.29
CA LEU A 294 -24.83 -14.85 6.28
C LEU A 294 -26.12 -15.56 6.69
N VAL A 295 -27.15 -15.48 5.86
CA VAL A 295 -28.41 -16.21 6.04
C VAL A 295 -28.58 -17.24 4.93
N GLN A 296 -28.86 -18.49 5.30
CA GLN A 296 -29.01 -19.61 4.36
C GLN A 296 -30.46 -20.16 4.34
N PRO A 297 -31.01 -20.50 3.16
CA PRO A 297 -32.31 -21.16 3.03
C PRO A 297 -32.43 -22.46 3.84
N GLY A 298 -33.23 -22.47 4.91
CA GLY A 298 -33.46 -23.63 5.78
C GLY A 298 -32.23 -24.05 6.59
N GLY A 299 -31.17 -23.24 6.58
CA GLY A 299 -29.88 -23.53 7.20
C GLY A 299 -29.59 -22.67 8.42
N PRO A 300 -28.38 -22.78 8.99
CA PRO A 300 -27.90 -21.87 10.03
C PRO A 300 -27.68 -20.44 9.51
N THR A 301 -27.67 -19.47 10.44
CA THR A 301 -27.08 -18.14 10.18
C THR A 301 -25.71 -18.07 10.79
N TYR A 302 -24.79 -17.44 10.06
CA TYR A 302 -23.47 -17.10 10.54
C TYR A 302 -23.38 -15.59 10.67
N ALA A 303 -22.64 -15.12 11.65
CA ALA A 303 -22.33 -13.71 11.78
C ALA A 303 -20.84 -13.55 12.11
N SER A 304 -20.28 -12.43 11.73
CA SER A 304 -19.01 -11.96 12.25
C SER A 304 -19.18 -10.52 12.72
N VAL A 305 -18.52 -10.22 13.84
CA VAL A 305 -18.40 -8.86 14.37
C VAL A 305 -16.91 -8.59 14.50
N ASP A 306 -16.48 -7.46 13.95
CA ASP A 306 -15.11 -6.96 14.04
C ASP A 306 -14.08 -7.98 13.51
N GLY A 307 -14.40 -8.58 12.35
CA GLY A 307 -13.58 -9.61 11.69
C GLY A 307 -13.67 -10.99 12.35
N GLY A 308 -13.99 -11.06 13.64
CA GLY A 308 -14.12 -12.31 14.38
C GLY A 308 -15.41 -13.07 14.05
N PRO A 309 -15.36 -14.38 13.72
CA PRO A 309 -16.56 -15.17 13.53
C PRO A 309 -17.28 -15.38 14.87
N LEU A 310 -18.58 -15.10 14.89
CA LEU A 310 -19.46 -15.53 15.97
C LEU A 310 -19.90 -16.97 15.66
N GLY A 311 -19.65 -17.89 16.59
CA GLY A 311 -19.93 -19.33 16.39
C GLY A 311 -21.36 -19.59 15.90
N MET A 312 -21.58 -20.71 15.18
CA MET A 312 -22.88 -21.11 14.63
C MET A 312 -24.02 -20.90 15.65
N VAL A 313 -24.95 -20.00 15.35
CA VAL A 313 -26.13 -19.79 16.21
C VAL A 313 -27.38 -20.25 15.48
N GLY A 314 -27.92 -21.38 15.95
CA GLY A 314 -29.27 -21.87 15.62
C GLY A 314 -29.44 -22.31 14.16
N SER A 315 -29.96 -23.52 13.93
CA SER A 315 -30.62 -23.76 12.65
C SER A 315 -31.83 -22.83 12.58
N PHE A 316 -32.04 -22.15 11.45
CA PHE A 316 -33.34 -21.60 11.07
C PHE A 316 -34.20 -22.80 10.69
N ALA A 317 -34.49 -23.66 11.67
CA ALA A 317 -35.21 -24.88 11.45
C ALA A 317 -36.62 -24.52 10.96
N PRO A 318 -37.13 -25.18 9.91
CA PRO A 318 -38.53 -25.04 9.53
C PRO A 318 -39.38 -25.41 10.73
N SER A 319 -40.16 -24.47 11.27
CA SER A 319 -41.14 -24.82 12.29
C SER A 319 -42.21 -25.70 11.64
N PRO A 320 -42.68 -26.76 12.34
CA PRO A 320 -43.65 -27.71 11.78
C PRO A 320 -45.00 -27.05 11.41
N ASP A 321 -45.31 -25.90 12.01
CA ASP A 321 -46.54 -25.16 11.70
C ASP A 321 -46.46 -24.36 10.39
N PHE A 322 -45.28 -24.27 9.76
CA PHE A 322 -45.03 -23.16 8.86
C PHE A 322 -44.01 -23.49 7.70
N GLY A 323 -43.21 -24.57 7.67
CA GLY A 323 -42.41 -24.95 6.47
C GLY A 323 -41.10 -24.14 6.24
N PRO A 324 -40.35 -24.33 5.13
CA PRO A 324 -39.01 -23.74 4.96
C PRO A 324 -39.02 -22.26 4.56
N TRP A 325 -39.13 -21.37 5.56
CA TRP A 325 -39.30 -19.90 5.43
C TRP A 325 -38.14 -19.09 4.87
N VAL A 326 -36.96 -19.69 4.76
CA VAL A 326 -35.79 -18.97 4.22
C VAL A 326 -35.64 -19.25 2.72
N ASN A 327 -36.62 -19.94 2.11
CA ASN A 327 -36.79 -19.93 0.67
C ASN A 327 -37.46 -18.59 0.28
N MET A 328 -36.73 -17.48 0.40
CA MET A 328 -37.19 -16.17 -0.09
C MET A 328 -37.01 -16.18 -1.61
N PRO A 329 -38.09 -16.26 -2.41
CA PRO A 329 -37.96 -16.48 -3.85
C PRO A 329 -37.45 -15.22 -4.57
N ALA A 330 -37.43 -14.06 -3.91
CA ALA A 330 -36.94 -12.80 -4.45
C ALA A 330 -36.56 -11.80 -3.35
N TYR A 331 -35.36 -11.23 -3.37
CA TYR A 331 -35.07 -9.98 -2.66
C TYR A 331 -35.23 -8.81 -3.61
N ARG A 332 -36.09 -7.86 -3.25
CA ARG A 332 -36.47 -6.73 -4.12
C ARG A 332 -35.85 -5.41 -3.67
N TRP A 333 -35.49 -5.27 -2.40
CA TRP A 333 -34.94 -4.03 -1.86
C TRP A 333 -33.85 -4.27 -0.82
N ILE A 334 -32.87 -3.36 -0.80
CA ILE A 334 -31.82 -3.25 0.20
C ILE A 334 -32.04 -1.95 0.98
N PHE A 335 -31.91 -2.00 2.31
CA PHE A 335 -32.13 -0.87 3.20
C PHE A 335 -30.90 -0.62 4.07
N ALA A 336 -30.61 0.67 4.31
CA ALA A 336 -29.69 1.15 5.34
C ALA A 336 -30.46 2.09 6.28
N GLY A 337 -30.30 1.85 7.58
CA GLY A 337 -30.89 2.66 8.65
C GLY A 337 -32.36 2.36 8.98
N ALA A 338 -32.95 1.31 8.40
CA ALA A 338 -34.30 0.87 8.72
C ALA A 338 -34.59 -0.58 8.26
N GLY A 339 -35.66 -1.18 8.78
CA GLY A 339 -36.31 -2.36 8.21
C GLY A 339 -37.51 -1.97 7.33
N PRO A 340 -38.04 -2.85 6.47
CA PRO A 340 -39.24 -2.60 5.64
C PRO A 340 -40.57 -2.85 6.39
N SER A 341 -41.67 -2.24 5.96
CA SER A 341 -43.05 -2.45 6.42
C SER A 341 -43.85 -3.22 5.38
N PHE A 342 -45.03 -3.69 5.77
CA PHE A 342 -45.89 -4.55 4.96
C PHE A 342 -46.57 -3.83 3.79
N ALA A 343 -46.59 -2.49 3.80
CA ALA A 343 -47.28 -1.68 2.79
C ALA A 343 -46.35 -1.13 1.69
N GLY A 344 -45.04 -1.43 1.73
CA GLY A 344 -44.05 -0.93 0.77
C GLY A 344 -42.65 -0.73 1.39
N PRO A 345 -41.71 -0.08 0.69
CA PRO A 345 -40.36 0.21 1.20
C PRO A 345 -40.39 1.36 2.22
N VAL A 346 -41.22 1.24 3.25
CA VAL A 346 -41.47 2.22 4.32
C VAL A 346 -41.17 1.50 5.63
N ALA A 347 -40.49 2.08 6.62
CA ALA A 347 -40.08 1.31 7.81
C ALA A 347 -41.22 1.00 8.79
N PRO A 348 -41.19 -0.07 9.63
CA PRO A 348 -42.23 -0.33 10.63
C PRO A 348 -41.87 0.18 12.05
N GLY A 349 -40.95 1.15 12.16
CA GLY A 349 -40.33 1.57 13.42
C GLY A 349 -38.93 0.96 13.62
N SER A 350 -38.24 1.35 14.70
CA SER A 350 -36.82 1.07 14.99
C SER A 350 -35.80 1.69 14.01
N LEU A 351 -36.07 2.92 13.53
CA LEU A 351 -35.12 3.69 12.71
C LEU A 351 -33.75 3.83 13.38
N PHE A 352 -32.69 3.63 12.59
CA PHE A 352 -31.32 3.76 13.05
C PHE A 352 -30.99 5.19 13.47
N ASP A 353 -30.23 5.31 14.54
CA ASP A 353 -29.73 6.55 15.09
C ASP A 353 -28.23 6.34 15.34
N GLY A 354 -27.39 6.96 14.53
CA GLY A 354 -25.96 6.66 14.48
C GLY A 354 -25.37 6.82 13.09
N ILE A 355 -24.17 6.28 12.90
CA ILE A 355 -23.39 6.37 11.66
C ILE A 355 -23.41 5.01 10.94
N LEU A 356 -23.59 5.00 9.63
CA LEU A 356 -23.36 3.83 8.78
C LEU A 356 -22.42 4.15 7.63
N SER A 357 -21.65 3.15 7.23
CA SER A 357 -20.82 3.22 6.02
C SER A 357 -20.64 1.82 5.44
N HIS A 358 -20.14 1.75 4.21
CA HIS A 358 -19.72 0.51 3.58
C HIS A 358 -20.79 -0.60 3.57
N LEU A 359 -22.03 -0.26 3.20
CA LEU A 359 -23.10 -1.24 3.04
C LEU A 359 -22.80 -2.16 1.86
N TRP A 360 -22.70 -3.46 2.12
CA TRP A 360 -22.24 -4.47 1.20
C TRP A 360 -23.22 -5.65 1.15
N TYR A 361 -23.38 -6.20 -0.04
CA TYR A 361 -24.29 -7.31 -0.30
C TYR A 361 -23.73 -8.26 -1.36
N ALA A 362 -23.87 -9.57 -1.13
CA ALA A 362 -23.71 -10.57 -2.17
C ALA A 362 -24.58 -11.81 -1.92
N GLN A 363 -24.99 -12.47 -3.00
CA GLN A 363 -25.52 -13.83 -2.96
C GLN A 363 -24.37 -14.84 -2.94
N ARG A 364 -24.22 -15.58 -1.84
CA ARG A 364 -23.25 -16.67 -1.71
C ARG A 364 -23.60 -17.61 -0.58
N GLU A 365 -23.16 -18.86 -0.73
CA GLU A 365 -23.44 -19.94 0.22
C GLU A 365 -22.54 -19.90 1.45
N THR A 366 -21.34 -19.31 1.34
CA THR A 366 -20.31 -19.30 2.37
C THR A 366 -20.01 -17.89 2.87
N MET A 367 -19.65 -17.75 4.14
CA MET A 367 -19.26 -16.47 4.73
C MET A 367 -17.82 -16.16 4.28
N PRO A 368 -17.54 -15.00 3.66
CA PRO A 368 -16.16 -14.56 3.46
C PRO A 368 -15.45 -14.38 4.79
N ASP A 369 -14.12 -14.48 4.78
CA ASP A 369 -13.30 -14.03 5.91
C ASP A 369 -13.27 -12.51 5.92
N TRP A 370 -13.70 -11.91 7.03
CA TRP A 370 -13.81 -10.46 7.20
C TRP A 370 -12.66 -9.87 8.02
N THR A 371 -11.65 -10.67 8.39
CA THR A 371 -10.50 -10.25 9.19
C THR A 371 -9.75 -9.11 8.50
N GLU A 372 -9.40 -9.29 7.22
CA GLU A 372 -8.68 -8.29 6.41
C GLU A 372 -9.47 -6.97 6.25
N VAL A 373 -10.80 -7.06 6.12
CA VAL A 373 -11.67 -5.88 6.05
C VAL A 373 -11.67 -5.13 7.37
N TRP A 374 -11.79 -5.85 8.49
CA TRP A 374 -11.73 -5.26 9.82
C TRP A 374 -10.40 -4.56 10.06
N GLU A 375 -9.28 -5.25 9.80
CA GLU A 375 -7.93 -4.69 9.95
C GLU A 375 -7.72 -3.46 9.06
N ALA A 376 -8.18 -3.47 7.81
CA ALA A 376 -8.08 -2.31 6.93
C ALA A 376 -8.84 -1.07 7.45
N GLY A 377 -9.86 -1.28 8.28
CA GLY A 377 -10.62 -0.22 8.97
C GLY A 377 -10.01 0.27 10.29
N ASN A 378 -8.90 -0.33 10.74
CA ASN A 378 -8.25 -0.08 12.02
C ASN A 378 -6.75 0.23 11.84
N PRO A 379 -6.06 0.80 12.86
CA PRO A 379 -4.61 0.92 12.84
C PRO A 379 -3.94 -0.45 12.62
N GLU A 380 -2.90 -0.48 11.80
CA GLU A 380 -2.06 -1.67 11.58
C GLU A 380 -0.59 -1.24 11.54
N THR A 381 0.32 -2.20 11.66
CA THR A 381 1.76 -1.90 11.61
C THR A 381 2.19 -1.49 10.19
N THR A 382 3.30 -0.76 10.07
CA THR A 382 3.85 -0.39 8.75
C THR A 382 4.19 -1.60 7.86
N PRO A 383 4.74 -2.74 8.36
CA PRO A 383 4.91 -3.94 7.54
C PRO A 383 3.59 -4.54 7.06
N ASP A 384 2.58 -4.64 7.94
CA ASP A 384 1.27 -5.22 7.57
C ASP A 384 0.57 -4.36 6.52
N ARG A 385 0.65 -3.03 6.66
CA ARG A 385 0.14 -2.07 5.66
C ARG A 385 0.83 -2.22 4.31
N PHE A 386 2.15 -2.41 4.30
CA PHE A 386 2.90 -2.65 3.07
C PHE A 386 2.49 -3.95 2.39
N GLU A 387 2.35 -5.04 3.15
CA GLU A 387 1.93 -6.34 2.63
C GLU A 387 0.51 -6.28 2.05
N ARG A 388 -0.43 -5.68 2.79
CA ARG A 388 -1.80 -5.44 2.33
C ARG A 388 -1.83 -4.65 1.03
N ALA A 389 -1.12 -3.53 0.97
CA ALA A 389 -1.05 -2.70 -0.22
C ALA A 389 -0.48 -3.50 -1.41
N CYS A 390 0.59 -4.27 -1.22
CA CYS A 390 1.17 -5.12 -2.26
C CYS A 390 0.18 -6.17 -2.77
N ARG A 391 -0.53 -6.87 -1.88
CA ARG A 391 -1.59 -7.84 -2.22
C ARG A 391 -2.70 -7.20 -3.07
N LEU A 392 -3.20 -6.04 -2.64
CA LEU A 392 -4.27 -5.31 -3.34
C LEU A 392 -3.81 -4.71 -4.67
N ILE A 393 -2.53 -4.37 -4.80
CA ILE A 393 -1.91 -3.94 -6.05
C ILE A 393 -1.71 -5.11 -7.02
N GLY A 394 -1.47 -6.31 -6.49
CA GLY A 394 -1.11 -7.50 -7.28
C GLY A 394 0.38 -7.57 -7.58
N VAL A 395 1.22 -7.11 -6.65
CA VAL A 395 2.68 -7.21 -6.72
C VAL A 395 3.21 -7.98 -5.51
N THR A 396 4.28 -8.74 -5.69
CA THR A 396 4.98 -9.38 -4.57
C THR A 396 5.74 -8.32 -3.78
N GLY A 397 5.45 -8.22 -2.48
CA GLY A 397 6.18 -7.37 -1.54
C GLY A 397 7.16 -8.20 -0.70
N THR A 398 8.28 -7.60 -0.30
CA THR A 398 9.20 -8.16 0.70
C THR A 398 9.61 -7.07 1.67
N THR A 399 9.44 -7.32 2.97
CA THR A 399 9.89 -6.41 4.01
C THR A 399 11.26 -6.83 4.52
N VAL A 400 12.17 -5.87 4.69
CA VAL A 400 13.48 -6.08 5.33
C VAL A 400 13.65 -5.14 6.53
N GLY A 401 14.30 -5.67 7.57
CA GLY A 401 14.20 -5.07 8.91
C GLY A 401 12.89 -5.46 9.59
N THR A 402 12.62 -4.86 10.74
CA THR A 402 11.43 -5.10 11.57
C THR A 402 10.88 -3.80 12.11
N SER A 403 9.57 -3.68 12.24
CA SER A 403 8.92 -2.56 12.91
C SER A 403 7.61 -3.01 13.56
N GLU A 404 7.29 -2.39 14.70
CA GLU A 404 5.98 -2.46 15.35
C GLU A 404 5.30 -1.08 15.32
N THR A 405 5.81 -0.14 14.52
CA THR A 405 5.21 1.19 14.39
C THR A 405 3.86 1.07 13.70
N ASP A 406 2.83 1.57 14.37
CA ASP A 406 1.50 1.71 13.79
C ASP A 406 1.48 2.84 12.75
N ILE A 407 0.67 2.64 11.71
CA ILE A 407 0.37 3.67 10.72
C ILE A 407 -1.07 4.13 10.84
N GLY A 408 -1.26 5.45 10.74
CA GLY A 408 -2.58 6.07 10.70
C GLY A 408 -3.34 5.75 9.42
N GLY A 409 -4.56 6.26 9.33
CA GLY A 409 -5.34 6.24 8.10
C GLY A 409 -4.56 6.89 6.95
N GLN A 410 -4.56 6.24 5.79
CA GLN A 410 -3.92 6.78 4.60
C GLN A 410 -5.00 7.31 3.67
N ALA A 411 -4.94 8.60 3.32
CA ALA A 411 -5.79 9.13 2.26
C ALA A 411 -5.31 8.54 0.92
N VAL A 412 -5.97 7.49 0.45
CA VAL A 412 -5.58 6.74 -0.76
C VAL A 412 -6.32 7.21 -2.01
N ALA A 413 -7.51 7.77 -1.82
CA ALA A 413 -8.41 8.13 -2.91
C ALA A 413 -7.75 9.12 -3.87
N GLY A 414 -7.68 8.76 -5.16
CA GLY A 414 -7.11 9.63 -6.21
C GLY A 414 -5.58 9.58 -6.33
N ARG A 415 -4.88 8.87 -5.43
CA ARG A 415 -3.40 8.76 -5.47
C ARG A 415 -2.97 7.50 -6.21
N ALA A 416 -1.79 7.59 -6.85
CA ALA A 416 -1.17 6.43 -7.49
C ALA A 416 -0.78 5.39 -6.41
N PRO A 417 -0.93 4.08 -6.66
CA PRO A 417 -0.63 3.05 -5.65
C PRO A 417 0.81 3.11 -5.11
N ILE A 418 1.77 3.57 -5.92
CA ILE A 418 3.14 3.78 -5.47
C ILE A 418 3.24 4.76 -4.30
N GLN A 419 2.36 5.76 -4.27
CA GLN A 419 2.37 6.76 -3.22
C GLN A 419 1.99 6.15 -1.86
N VAL A 420 1.08 5.17 -1.87
CA VAL A 420 0.69 4.42 -0.65
C VAL A 420 1.89 3.72 -0.05
N LEU A 421 2.68 3.05 -0.89
CA LEU A 421 3.90 2.36 -0.44
C LEU A 421 4.98 3.35 0.04
N ARG A 422 5.08 4.50 -0.62
CA ARG A 422 6.01 5.58 -0.23
C ARG A 422 5.64 6.22 1.10
N ASP A 423 4.35 6.40 1.38
CA ASP A 423 3.89 6.93 2.66
C ASP A 423 4.23 5.97 3.81
N VAL A 424 4.08 4.65 3.59
CA VAL A 424 4.52 3.64 4.56
C VAL A 424 6.02 3.76 4.84
N ALA A 425 6.84 3.83 3.79
CA ALA A 425 8.28 4.04 3.94
C ALA A 425 8.61 5.39 4.61
N GLY A 426 7.83 6.44 4.35
CA GLY A 426 8.00 7.76 4.94
C GLY A 426 7.77 7.77 6.45
N VAL A 427 6.70 7.13 6.94
CA VAL A 427 6.44 6.96 8.38
C VAL A 427 7.60 6.25 9.07
N GLU A 428 8.28 5.39 8.33
CA GLU A 428 9.43 4.61 8.78
C GLU A 428 10.77 5.30 8.63
N SER A 429 10.87 6.48 8.02
CA SER A 429 12.17 7.00 7.55
C SER A 429 12.99 5.94 6.80
N GLY A 430 12.28 5.02 6.13
CA GLY A 430 12.79 3.85 5.46
C GLY A 430 12.80 4.03 3.95
N LEU A 431 12.88 2.92 3.21
CA LEU A 431 12.90 2.94 1.75
C LEU A 431 11.84 2.00 1.17
N VAL A 432 11.36 2.34 -0.03
CA VAL A 432 10.63 1.41 -0.88
C VAL A 432 11.19 1.46 -2.30
N TYR A 433 11.50 0.30 -2.87
CA TYR A 433 12.16 0.19 -4.18
C TYR A 433 11.87 -1.14 -4.87
N ALA A 434 12.19 -1.25 -6.17
CA ALA A 434 12.11 -2.53 -6.87
C ALA A 434 13.33 -3.43 -6.57
N SER A 435 13.06 -4.71 -6.36
CA SER A 435 14.09 -5.74 -6.37
C SER A 435 14.85 -5.71 -7.71
N ARG A 436 16.18 -5.86 -7.66
CA ARG A 436 16.98 -6.02 -8.89
C ARG A 436 16.88 -7.44 -9.46
N SER A 437 16.45 -8.41 -8.65
CA SER A 437 16.51 -9.84 -8.97
C SER A 437 15.23 -10.36 -9.62
N ASP A 438 14.10 -9.71 -9.38
CA ASP A 438 12.78 -10.15 -9.85
C ASP A 438 11.78 -8.97 -9.93
N ALA A 439 10.51 -9.27 -10.22
CA ALA A 439 9.44 -8.28 -10.31
C ALA A 439 8.79 -7.93 -8.96
N SER A 440 9.52 -8.02 -7.84
CA SER A 440 9.02 -7.67 -6.50
C SER A 440 9.37 -6.25 -6.07
N VAL A 441 8.69 -5.77 -5.03
CA VAL A 441 8.95 -4.51 -4.34
C VAL A 441 9.51 -4.82 -2.95
N VAL A 442 10.57 -4.12 -2.57
CA VAL A 442 11.18 -4.21 -1.24
C VAL A 442 10.78 -2.99 -0.44
N PHE A 443 10.35 -3.19 0.80
CA PHE A 443 10.18 -2.16 1.82
C PHE A 443 11.21 -2.37 2.92
N GLU A 444 11.99 -1.34 3.21
CA GLU A 444 12.95 -1.33 4.30
C GLU A 444 12.40 -0.53 5.48
N CYS A 445 12.25 -1.18 6.63
CA CYS A 445 12.02 -0.49 7.89
C CYS A 445 13.29 0.28 8.33
N ARG A 446 13.16 1.33 9.16
CA ARG A 446 14.31 2.06 9.73
C ARG A 446 15.40 1.17 10.32
N THR A 447 14.97 0.09 10.97
CA THR A 447 15.84 -0.86 11.67
C THR A 447 16.80 -1.59 10.73
N HIS A 448 16.54 -1.60 9.42
CA HIS A 448 17.44 -2.16 8.42
C HIS A 448 18.79 -1.41 8.34
N ARG A 449 18.78 -0.11 8.63
CA ARG A 449 19.97 0.76 8.62
C ARG A 449 20.63 0.91 9.98
N TYR A 450 19.89 0.69 11.07
CA TYR A 450 20.38 0.90 12.42
C TYR A 450 21.58 0.02 12.74
N ASN A 451 22.70 0.69 13.06
CA ASN A 451 23.98 0.05 13.43
C ASN A 451 24.41 -1.05 12.45
N ARG A 452 24.10 -0.87 11.16
CA ARG A 452 24.40 -1.88 10.14
C ARG A 452 25.93 -2.07 10.03
N PRO A 453 26.44 -3.32 10.11
CA PRO A 453 27.85 -3.58 9.91
C PRO A 453 28.26 -3.32 8.46
N SER A 454 29.55 -3.06 8.26
CA SER A 454 30.12 -2.91 6.92
C SER A 454 30.04 -4.23 6.15
N SER A 455 29.48 -4.18 4.96
CA SER A 455 29.42 -5.30 4.00
C SER A 455 30.74 -5.48 3.28
N LEU A 456 31.50 -4.40 3.09
CA LEU A 456 32.76 -4.39 2.35
C LEU A 456 33.68 -3.28 2.84
N THR A 457 34.99 -3.56 2.86
CA THR A 457 36.01 -2.53 3.07
C THR A 457 36.75 -2.26 1.76
N LEU A 458 36.84 -1.00 1.37
CA LEU A 458 37.64 -0.52 0.25
C LEU A 458 38.73 0.44 0.75
N THR A 459 39.89 0.41 0.11
CA THR A 459 40.93 1.42 0.32
C THR A 459 40.78 2.56 -0.68
N ALA A 460 41.25 3.75 -0.35
CA ALA A 460 41.21 4.90 -1.27
C ALA A 460 41.90 4.60 -2.62
N ASP A 461 42.97 3.80 -2.63
CA ASP A 461 43.69 3.40 -3.85
C ASP A 461 42.92 2.43 -4.75
N GLN A 462 41.87 1.79 -4.24
CA GLN A 462 40.98 0.92 -5.01
C GLN A 462 39.86 1.69 -5.72
N LEU A 463 39.68 2.97 -5.40
CA LEU A 463 38.67 3.82 -6.01
C LEU A 463 39.13 4.31 -7.39
N ALA A 464 38.18 4.52 -8.29
CA ALA A 464 38.43 5.11 -9.60
C ALA A 464 38.98 6.55 -9.43
N GLU A 465 39.72 7.03 -10.44
CA GLU A 465 40.25 8.40 -10.43
C GLU A 465 39.13 9.44 -10.25
N GLY A 466 39.29 10.36 -9.30
CA GLY A 466 38.25 11.31 -8.92
C GLY A 466 37.06 10.72 -8.16
N GLY A 467 37.10 9.43 -7.82
CA GLY A 467 36.04 8.68 -7.15
C GLY A 467 35.93 8.89 -5.64
N LEU A 468 36.68 9.85 -5.08
CA LEU A 468 36.67 10.21 -3.66
C LEU A 468 36.74 11.73 -3.50
N ALA A 469 35.66 12.32 -3.00
CA ALA A 469 35.60 13.74 -2.65
C ALA A 469 34.75 13.95 -1.39
N TRP A 470 35.22 14.85 -0.52
CA TRP A 470 34.42 15.36 0.60
C TRP A 470 33.62 16.57 0.13
N SER A 471 32.30 16.54 0.34
CA SER A 471 31.41 17.70 0.21
C SER A 471 31.12 18.27 1.60
N ASP A 472 31.08 19.59 1.69
CA ASP A 472 30.75 20.37 2.89
C ASP A 472 29.82 21.51 2.46
N ASP A 473 28.63 21.12 1.99
CA ASP A 473 27.57 22.02 1.54
C ASP A 473 26.41 22.06 2.54
N ASP A 474 25.51 23.04 2.37
CA ASP A 474 24.35 23.25 3.23
C ASP A 474 23.10 22.47 2.80
N GLN A 475 23.20 21.61 1.78
CA GLN A 475 22.03 20.91 1.22
C GLN A 475 21.34 20.02 2.27
N HIS A 476 22.11 19.49 3.22
CA HIS A 476 21.63 18.59 4.26
C HIS A 476 21.35 19.26 5.61
N LEU A 477 21.52 20.58 5.69
CA LEU A 477 21.25 21.36 6.89
C LEU A 477 19.73 21.50 7.08
N VAL A 478 19.21 21.02 8.21
CA VAL A 478 17.80 21.12 8.61
C VAL A 478 17.74 21.33 10.13
N ASN A 479 17.19 22.47 10.56
CA ASN A 479 17.18 22.88 11.96
C ASN A 479 15.83 23.44 12.47
N ASP A 480 14.80 23.44 11.63
CA ASP A 480 13.43 23.83 11.98
C ASP A 480 12.41 22.92 11.28
N VAL A 481 11.94 21.89 11.96
CA VAL A 481 11.09 20.86 11.34
C VAL A 481 9.68 20.95 11.90
N THR A 482 8.68 21.01 11.02
CA THR A 482 7.26 20.91 11.37
C THR A 482 6.66 19.69 10.69
N HIS A 483 6.39 18.62 11.44
CA HIS A 483 5.72 17.43 10.93
C HIS A 483 4.27 17.37 11.38
N LYS A 484 3.41 16.76 10.56
CA LYS A 484 1.97 16.68 10.79
C LYS A 484 1.45 15.29 10.48
N ARG A 485 0.66 14.75 11.38
CA ARG A 485 -0.21 13.62 11.07
C ARG A 485 -1.36 14.09 10.19
N ASP A 486 -1.86 13.24 9.30
CA ASP A 486 -3.11 13.52 8.56
C ASP A 486 -4.26 13.89 9.51
N GLY A 487 -4.79 15.12 9.36
CA GLY A 487 -5.83 15.68 10.24
C GLY A 487 -5.37 15.99 11.67
N GLY A 488 -4.08 15.89 11.97
CA GLY A 488 -3.47 16.17 13.29
C GLY A 488 -2.99 17.61 13.46
N ALA A 489 -2.43 17.91 14.64
CA ALA A 489 -1.85 19.22 14.94
C ALA A 489 -0.39 19.34 14.49
N ASP A 490 0.04 20.58 14.20
CA ASP A 490 1.44 20.89 13.87
C ASP A 490 2.40 20.48 15.00
N GLN A 491 3.37 19.61 14.69
CA GLN A 491 4.43 19.19 15.59
C GLN A 491 5.75 19.81 15.16
N ARG A 492 6.19 20.85 15.87
CA ARG A 492 7.39 21.62 15.50
C ARG A 492 8.54 21.40 16.48
N TRP A 493 9.73 21.17 15.94
CA TRP A 493 10.98 21.05 16.69
C TRP A 493 12.09 21.88 16.06
N THR A 494 12.85 22.62 16.88
CA THR A 494 13.89 23.55 16.41
C THR A 494 15.19 23.39 17.20
N ASP A 495 16.33 23.56 16.52
CA ASP A 495 17.63 23.74 17.17
C ASP A 495 18.01 25.23 17.20
N MET A 496 17.93 25.84 18.38
CA MET A 496 18.21 27.27 18.56
C MET A 496 19.68 27.65 18.31
N SER A 497 20.61 26.72 18.57
CA SER A 497 22.04 27.00 18.39
C SER A 497 22.41 26.96 16.91
N SER A 498 21.93 25.93 16.21
CA SER A 498 22.09 25.79 14.77
C SER A 498 21.41 26.93 14.02
N THR A 499 20.18 27.30 14.39
CA THR A 499 19.48 28.44 13.76
C THR A 499 20.20 29.77 13.98
N ALA A 500 20.82 29.98 15.15
CA ALA A 500 21.64 31.16 15.41
C ALA A 500 22.95 31.16 14.61
N ALA A 501 23.54 29.99 14.37
CA ALA A 501 24.80 29.84 13.62
C ALA A 501 24.62 29.95 12.11
N TYR A 502 23.59 29.29 11.57
CA TYR A 502 23.44 29.09 10.13
C TYR A 502 22.19 29.77 9.53
N GLY A 503 21.24 30.21 10.35
CA GLY A 503 19.91 30.65 9.91
C GLY A 503 18.89 29.51 9.90
N THR A 504 17.65 29.81 9.52
CA THR A 504 16.55 28.83 9.53
C THR A 504 16.54 28.01 8.25
N TYR A 505 16.72 26.70 8.39
CA TYR A 505 16.56 25.69 7.35
C TYR A 505 15.39 24.79 7.72
N ALA A 506 14.25 25.07 7.08
CA ALA A 506 12.97 24.50 7.47
C ALA A 506 12.56 23.29 6.62
N ASP A 507 11.86 22.35 7.25
CA ASP A 507 11.20 21.21 6.59
C ASP A 507 9.76 21.08 7.11
N ASP A 508 8.81 20.85 6.20
CA ASP A 508 7.41 20.63 6.54
C ASP A 508 6.91 19.38 5.79
N VAL A 509 6.42 18.40 6.54
CA VAL A 509 5.96 17.12 6.01
C VAL A 509 4.67 16.70 6.70
N THR A 510 3.69 16.30 5.90
CA THR A 510 2.49 15.61 6.38
C THR A 510 2.53 14.15 5.92
N LEU A 511 2.42 13.22 6.86
CA LEU A 511 2.39 11.77 6.61
C LEU A 511 1.35 11.10 7.50
N PRO A 512 0.91 9.87 7.15
CA PRO A 512 -0.07 9.13 7.92
C PRO A 512 0.53 8.47 9.18
N TRP A 513 1.19 9.26 10.03
CA TRP A 513 1.61 8.79 11.36
C TRP A 513 0.39 8.31 12.18
N ALA A 514 0.55 7.37 13.10
CA ALA A 514 -0.57 6.93 13.94
C ALA A 514 -0.94 7.99 14.99
N SER A 515 0.05 8.72 15.52
CA SER A 515 -0.15 9.76 16.51
C SER A 515 0.64 11.04 16.21
N ASP A 516 0.22 12.14 16.85
CA ASP A 516 0.97 13.40 16.83
C ASP A 516 2.32 13.23 17.57
N THR A 517 2.43 12.28 18.50
CA THR A 517 3.70 11.96 19.17
C THR A 517 4.71 11.35 18.20
N ASP A 518 4.29 10.45 17.30
CA ASP A 518 5.18 9.85 16.31
C ASP A 518 5.70 10.89 15.30
N ALA A 519 4.84 11.82 14.89
CA ALA A 519 5.23 12.95 14.05
C ALA A 519 6.27 13.84 14.73
N LEU A 520 6.12 14.11 16.04
CA LEU A 520 7.11 14.88 16.80
C LEU A 520 8.46 14.15 16.92
N LEU A 521 8.45 12.84 17.17
CA LEU A 521 9.67 12.04 17.23
C LEU A 521 10.41 12.06 15.89
N ALA A 522 9.68 11.97 14.77
CA ALA A 522 10.26 12.07 13.42
C ALA A 522 10.91 13.44 13.17
N ALA A 523 10.26 14.53 13.62
CA ALA A 523 10.83 15.87 13.54
C ALA A 523 12.11 16.01 14.36
N GLN A 524 12.12 15.48 15.59
CA GLN A 524 13.28 15.49 16.48
C GLN A 524 14.46 14.72 15.88
N TRP A 525 14.21 13.53 15.31
CA TRP A 525 15.22 12.73 14.63
C TRP A 525 15.83 13.47 13.44
N LYS A 526 15.00 14.12 12.62
CA LYS A 526 15.46 14.87 11.45
C LYS A 526 16.34 16.06 11.83
N VAL A 527 15.94 16.86 12.82
CA VAL A 527 16.79 17.95 13.35
C VAL A 527 18.07 17.40 13.97
N SER A 528 17.99 16.30 14.73
CA SER A 528 19.20 15.72 15.35
C SER A 528 20.25 15.32 14.31
N ASN A 529 19.84 14.87 13.12
CA ASN A 529 20.73 14.50 12.02
C ASN A 529 21.14 15.68 11.14
N GLY A 530 20.26 16.68 11.00
CA GLY A 530 20.45 17.79 10.05
C GLY A 530 20.91 19.10 10.67
N ALA A 531 20.93 19.28 12.00
CA ALA A 531 21.22 20.59 12.60
C ALA A 531 22.69 21.04 12.43
N ASP A 532 23.61 20.10 12.29
CA ASP A 532 25.04 20.36 12.05
C ASP A 532 25.64 19.18 11.25
N PRO A 533 25.34 19.10 9.94
CA PRO A 533 25.76 17.97 9.12
C PRO A 533 27.29 17.98 8.93
N PRO A 534 28.00 16.86 9.17
CA PRO A 534 29.44 16.81 8.94
C PRO A 534 29.76 16.77 7.44
N PRO A 535 31.02 17.09 7.04
CA PRO A 535 31.50 16.81 5.70
C PRO A 535 31.25 15.35 5.33
N ARG A 536 30.90 15.09 4.08
CA ARG A 536 30.41 13.79 3.61
C ARG A 536 31.01 13.37 2.28
N ILE A 537 31.10 12.07 2.05
CA ILE A 537 31.39 11.52 0.72
C ILE A 537 30.05 11.27 0.03
N THR A 538 29.80 11.95 -1.08
CA THR A 538 28.53 11.88 -1.83
C THR A 538 28.53 10.80 -2.90
N SER A 539 29.72 10.39 -3.37
CA SER A 539 29.85 9.32 -4.34
C SER A 539 31.12 8.49 -4.13
N VAL A 540 31.03 7.19 -4.39
CA VAL A 540 32.16 6.26 -4.42
C VAL A 540 32.15 5.55 -5.77
N SER A 541 33.23 5.68 -6.55
CA SER A 541 33.34 5.04 -7.86
C SER A 541 34.43 3.97 -7.90
N VAL A 542 34.14 2.84 -8.53
CA VAL A 542 35.09 1.73 -8.72
C VAL A 542 35.00 1.17 -10.13
N VAL A 543 36.13 0.69 -10.66
CA VAL A 543 36.13 -0.25 -11.80
C VAL A 543 36.07 -1.64 -11.20
N ALA A 544 34.85 -2.11 -10.94
CA ALA A 544 34.56 -3.25 -10.06
C ALA A 544 35.31 -4.52 -10.49
N ASN A 545 35.39 -4.81 -11.80
CA ASN A 545 36.08 -6.01 -12.30
C ASN A 545 37.61 -5.95 -12.19
N THR A 546 38.20 -4.84 -11.72
CA THR A 546 39.64 -4.76 -11.42
C THR A 546 39.97 -5.08 -9.97
N LEU A 547 38.95 -5.27 -9.13
CA LEU A 547 39.10 -5.56 -7.71
C LEU A 547 39.04 -7.06 -7.46
N ASP A 548 39.88 -7.56 -6.56
CA ASP A 548 39.81 -8.96 -6.10
C ASP A 548 38.49 -9.27 -5.35
N THR A 549 37.78 -8.23 -4.92
CA THR A 549 36.46 -8.27 -4.26
C THR A 549 35.31 -8.04 -5.25
N TYR A 550 35.52 -8.30 -6.55
CA TYR A 550 34.51 -8.02 -7.58
C TYR A 550 33.14 -8.62 -7.24
N GLY A 551 33.09 -9.90 -6.84
CA GLY A 551 31.84 -10.54 -6.41
C GLY A 551 31.16 -9.83 -5.24
N ASP A 552 31.93 -9.38 -4.25
CA ASP A 552 31.41 -8.65 -3.09
C ASP A 552 30.84 -7.28 -3.48
N VAL A 553 31.50 -6.59 -4.42
CA VAL A 553 30.98 -5.33 -4.99
C VAL A 553 29.67 -5.56 -5.75
N LEU A 554 29.55 -6.68 -6.47
CA LEU A 554 28.33 -7.01 -7.18
C LEU A 554 27.16 -7.33 -6.25
N VAL A 555 27.37 -7.82 -5.03
CA VAL A 555 26.26 -8.08 -4.10
C VAL A 555 25.81 -6.85 -3.33
N LEU A 556 26.56 -5.74 -3.34
CA LEU A 556 26.13 -4.48 -2.71
C LEU A 556 24.77 -4.01 -3.27
N ASP A 557 23.88 -3.64 -2.38
CA ASP A 557 22.55 -3.10 -2.67
C ASP A 557 22.29 -1.81 -1.87
N LEU A 558 21.11 -1.22 -2.00
CA LEU A 558 20.67 -0.05 -1.25
C LEU A 558 20.79 -0.31 0.25
N SER A 559 21.16 0.72 1.00
CA SER A 559 21.36 0.69 2.45
C SER A 559 22.52 -0.16 2.97
N ASP A 560 23.21 -0.94 2.12
CA ASP A 560 24.46 -1.59 2.50
C ASP A 560 25.54 -0.58 2.89
N VAL A 561 26.43 -0.98 3.79
CA VAL A 561 27.50 -0.14 4.29
C VAL A 561 28.83 -0.55 3.67
N VAL A 562 29.59 0.42 3.20
CA VAL A 562 30.98 0.25 2.78
C VAL A 562 31.88 1.08 3.69
N THR A 563 32.93 0.46 4.21
CA THR A 563 33.98 1.15 4.96
C THR A 563 35.09 1.57 4.02
N LEU A 564 35.46 2.85 4.06
CA LEU A 564 36.57 3.42 3.30
C LEU A 564 37.76 3.66 4.23
N THR A 565 38.91 3.07 3.89
CA THR A 565 40.15 3.15 4.65
C THR A 565 41.29 3.73 3.80
N GLY A 566 42.42 4.05 4.44
CA GLY A 566 43.60 4.57 3.73
C GLY A 566 43.34 5.94 3.10
N LEU A 567 42.49 6.76 3.72
CA LEU A 567 42.12 8.07 3.20
C LEU A 567 43.38 8.98 3.11
N PRO A 568 43.51 9.81 2.05
CA PRO A 568 44.69 10.64 1.83
C PRO A 568 44.97 11.61 2.98
N ALA A 569 46.26 12.00 3.11
CA ALA A 569 46.66 13.04 4.04
C ALA A 569 45.91 14.36 3.77
N GLY A 570 45.25 14.89 4.80
CA GLY A 570 44.35 16.06 4.68
C GLY A 570 42.85 15.71 4.69
N SER A 571 42.49 14.43 4.64
CA SER A 571 41.11 14.01 4.92
C SER A 571 40.73 14.31 6.38
N PRO A 572 39.48 14.72 6.66
CA PRO A 572 39.01 14.98 8.03
C PRO A 572 38.98 13.72 8.90
N GLN A 573 39.01 12.53 8.30
CA GLN A 573 38.97 11.23 8.98
C GLN A 573 40.00 10.28 8.37
N THR A 574 40.50 9.32 9.14
CA THR A 574 41.40 8.26 8.62
C THR A 574 40.65 7.08 8.02
N GLU A 575 39.40 6.92 8.42
CA GLU A 575 38.44 5.91 7.97
C GLU A 575 37.03 6.50 8.08
N THR A 576 36.15 6.12 7.17
CA THR A 576 34.73 6.49 7.25
C THR A 576 33.85 5.38 6.69
N ALA A 577 32.58 5.35 7.08
CA ALA A 577 31.62 4.36 6.60
C ALA A 577 30.44 5.05 5.93
N VAL A 578 30.02 4.51 4.79
CA VAL A 578 28.98 5.10 3.95
C VAL A 578 27.89 4.08 3.60
N HIS A 579 26.62 4.51 3.65
CA HIS A 579 25.51 3.74 3.08
C HIS A 579 25.44 3.95 1.57
N MET A 580 25.03 2.91 0.85
CA MET A 580 24.68 3.00 -0.56
C MET A 580 23.26 3.55 -0.71
N GLU A 581 23.10 4.68 -1.38
CA GLU A 581 21.80 5.30 -1.65
C GLU A 581 21.26 4.99 -3.06
N GLY A 582 22.17 4.65 -3.96
CA GLY A 582 21.88 4.32 -5.34
C GLY A 582 23.17 4.07 -6.09
N TYR A 583 23.06 3.68 -7.35
CA TYR A 583 24.23 3.52 -8.20
C TYR A 583 23.90 3.68 -9.67
N THR A 584 24.95 3.98 -10.44
CA THR A 584 24.97 3.82 -11.89
C THR A 584 26.10 2.87 -12.27
N GLU A 585 25.78 1.89 -13.12
CA GLU A 585 26.71 0.92 -13.66
C GLU A 585 26.86 1.13 -15.15
N VAL A 586 28.10 1.05 -15.62
CA VAL A 586 28.45 1.09 -17.04
C VAL A 586 29.26 -0.15 -17.35
N ILE A 587 28.74 -0.97 -18.26
CA ILE A 587 29.35 -2.23 -18.65
C ILE A 587 29.74 -2.18 -20.12
N ASP A 588 31.03 -2.40 -20.40
CA ASP A 588 31.58 -2.56 -21.73
C ASP A 588 32.32 -3.90 -21.87
N TYR A 589 33.06 -4.08 -22.97
CA TYR A 589 33.79 -5.32 -23.28
C TYR A 589 34.97 -5.62 -22.34
N ARG A 590 35.44 -4.66 -21.53
CA ARG A 590 36.60 -4.77 -20.64
C ARG A 590 36.35 -4.27 -19.24
N HIS A 591 35.40 -3.37 -19.05
CA HIS A 591 35.19 -2.69 -17.79
C HIS A 591 33.75 -2.83 -17.33
N HIS A 592 33.62 -3.12 -16.04
CA HIS A 592 32.40 -2.94 -15.30
C HIS A 592 32.66 -1.82 -14.28
N ALA A 593 32.25 -0.60 -14.61
CA ALA A 593 32.39 0.55 -13.73
C ALA A 593 31.09 0.78 -12.95
N ILE A 594 31.20 1.01 -11.64
CA ILE A 594 30.07 1.30 -10.76
C ILE A 594 30.35 2.59 -9.99
N THR A 595 29.43 3.53 -10.07
CA THR A 595 29.41 4.75 -9.26
C THR A 595 28.25 4.67 -8.29
N PHE A 596 28.55 4.52 -7.01
CA PHE A 596 27.58 4.55 -5.93
C PHE A 596 27.35 5.99 -5.47
N ASN A 597 26.09 6.34 -5.24
CA ASN A 597 25.70 7.51 -4.47
C ASN A 597 25.68 7.13 -2.99
N THR A 598 26.17 8.00 -2.11
CA THR A 598 26.44 7.62 -0.73
C THR A 598 25.98 8.64 0.31
N SER A 599 25.63 8.13 1.50
CA SER A 599 25.38 8.93 2.69
C SER A 599 26.21 8.45 3.88
N PRO A 600 26.51 9.31 4.88
CA PRO A 600 27.30 8.89 6.04
C PRO A 600 26.57 7.82 6.87
N ALA A 601 27.19 6.67 7.10
CA ALA A 601 26.59 5.61 7.93
C ALA A 601 26.41 6.01 9.41
N ALA A 602 27.16 7.04 9.85
CA ALA A 602 27.05 7.58 11.20
C ALA A 602 25.66 8.12 11.55
N VAL A 603 24.86 8.57 10.57
CA VAL A 603 23.51 9.12 10.83
C VAL A 603 22.51 8.05 11.26
N SER A 604 22.81 6.78 10.99
CA SER A 604 21.98 5.63 11.38
C SER A 604 22.53 4.90 12.61
N ARG A 605 23.48 5.51 13.35
CA ARG A 605 24.00 4.94 14.60
C ARG A 605 23.06 5.26 15.77
N VAL A 606 22.48 4.22 16.35
CA VAL A 606 21.54 4.32 17.46
C VAL A 606 22.08 3.65 18.72
N TRP A 607 21.70 4.19 19.86
CA TRP A 607 22.12 3.68 21.16
C TRP A 607 21.57 2.27 21.39
N ARG A 608 22.41 1.37 21.93
CA ARG A 608 22.05 0.01 22.33
C ARG A 608 22.58 -0.27 23.72
N LEU A 609 21.71 -0.76 24.61
CA LEU A 609 22.09 -1.11 25.97
C LEU A 609 23.10 -2.26 26.00
N GLY A 610 24.21 -2.07 26.71
CA GLY A 610 25.24 -3.08 26.97
C GLY A 610 26.25 -3.32 25.85
N VAL A 611 26.28 -2.48 24.80
CA VAL A 611 27.19 -2.59 23.65
C VAL A 611 28.23 -1.47 23.69
N ALA A 612 29.52 -1.81 23.83
CA ALA A 612 30.60 -0.82 23.84
C ALA A 612 30.68 -0.06 22.51
N GLY A 613 30.77 1.28 22.58
CA GLY A 613 30.69 2.17 21.42
C GLY A 613 29.27 2.55 20.99
N GLU A 614 28.24 1.91 21.55
CA GLU A 614 26.83 2.21 21.31
C GLU A 614 26.03 2.38 22.62
N SER A 615 26.66 2.32 23.80
CA SER A 615 26.03 2.38 25.11
C SER A 615 26.38 3.65 25.89
N GLU A 616 27.26 4.48 25.35
CA GLU A 616 27.82 5.63 26.03
C GLU A 616 26.99 6.89 25.75
N LEU A 617 26.53 7.55 26.82
CA LEU A 617 25.82 8.82 26.73
C LEU A 617 26.77 9.92 26.25
N GLY A 618 26.39 10.65 25.19
CA GLY A 618 27.19 11.75 24.63
C GLY A 618 28.29 11.33 23.65
N VAL A 619 28.41 10.03 23.35
CA VAL A 619 29.09 9.54 22.13
C VAL A 619 28.09 9.61 20.97
N ASN A 620 28.54 9.50 19.72
CA ASN A 620 27.78 9.65 18.46
C ASN A 620 26.50 8.77 18.28
N THR A 621 25.94 8.23 19.36
CA THR A 621 24.76 7.37 19.42
C THR A 621 23.53 8.13 19.90
N LYS A 622 22.47 8.10 19.08
CA LYS A 622 21.18 8.76 19.31
C LYS A 622 20.15 7.74 19.82
N LEU A 623 19.10 8.19 20.52
CA LEU A 623 17.96 7.31 20.79
C LEU A 623 17.27 6.97 19.45
N SER A 624 16.87 5.71 19.27
CA SER A 624 16.19 5.26 18.04
C SER A 624 14.85 5.98 17.87
N LEU A 625 14.45 6.18 16.61
CA LEU A 625 13.14 6.75 16.24
C LEU A 625 12.02 5.75 16.47
#